data_AF-A0A917JSC9-F1
#
_entry.id   AF-A0A917JSC9-F1
#
_cell.length_a   1.000
_cell.length_b   1.000
_cell.length_c   1.000
_cell.angle_alpha   90.00
_cell.angle_beta   90.00
_cell.angle_gamma   90.00
#
_symmetry.space_group_name_H-M   'P 1'
#
loop_
_entity.id
_entity.type
_entity.pdbx_description
1 polymer ?
#
loop_
_entity_poly.entity_id
_entity_poly.type
_entity_poly.pdbx_seq_one_letter_code
_entity_poly.pdbx_strand_id
1 'polypeptide(L)'
;MRKALKGRIAKAAGTIGAVGVAATLAFAGSAQAAATPQHLTICSGQDFPLRVTFPGRGGLTITTGKVPGKVTCVTHRLRGTTNEQFDVYTGDRYLGSAIYNGQRGAEVRGIPGPSFVVS
;
A
#
# COMPACT_ATOMS: atom_id res chain seq x y z
N MET A 1 30.56 27.73 35.58
CA MET A 1 30.93 27.56 34.15
C MET A 1 30.57 26.14 33.72
N ARG A 2 29.89 26.03 32.57
CA ARG A 2 29.27 24.80 32.02
C ARG A 2 30.32 23.78 31.58
N LYS A 3 30.12 22.49 31.84
CA LYS A 3 30.47 21.40 30.88
C LYS A 3 29.48 20.24 30.99
N ALA A 4 29.12 19.75 29.81
CA ALA A 4 27.96 18.93 29.49
C ALA A 4 28.25 17.42 29.43
N LEU A 5 27.16 16.67 29.54
CA LEU A 5 26.82 15.37 28.95
C LEU A 5 27.96 14.44 28.47
N LYS A 6 27.99 13.22 29.03
CA LYS A 6 28.66 12.04 28.46
C LYS A 6 27.78 10.81 28.73
N GLY A 7 26.96 10.40 27.76
CA GLY A 7 27.22 9.23 26.90
C GLY A 7 26.21 8.13 27.25
N ARG A 8 25.83 7.16 26.42
CA ARG A 8 26.16 6.69 25.06
C ARG A 8 24.97 5.80 24.68
N ILE A 9 24.46 5.83 23.44
CA ILE A 9 24.11 4.59 22.72
C ILE A 9 24.41 4.86 21.24
N ALA A 10 25.40 4.13 20.74
CA ALA A 10 25.82 4.10 19.36
C ALA A 10 24.75 3.40 18.50
N LYS A 11 24.39 4.00 17.36
CA LYS A 11 23.92 3.25 16.21
C LYS A 11 24.94 3.48 15.09
N ALA A 12 25.48 2.37 14.62
CA ALA A 12 26.58 2.27 13.68
C ALA A 12 26.33 3.11 12.42
N ALA A 13 27.27 4.01 12.15
CA ALA A 13 27.43 4.63 10.85
C ALA A 13 28.38 3.73 10.04
N GLY A 14 27.87 3.15 8.94
CA GLY A 14 28.68 2.62 7.86
C GLY A 14 28.78 3.68 6.77
N THR A 15 30.00 4.18 6.54
CA THR A 15 30.44 4.92 5.34
C THR A 15 31.08 3.87 4.39
N ILE A 16 31.21 3.94 3.05
CA ILE A 16 31.48 4.95 2.02
C ILE A 16 31.11 4.29 0.66
N GLY A 17 30.71 5.04 -0.39
CA GLY A 17 30.84 4.52 -1.76
C GLY A 17 30.16 5.28 -2.92
N ALA A 18 30.89 6.25 -3.48
CA ALA A 18 30.94 6.70 -4.88
C ALA A 18 29.67 7.15 -5.66
N VAL A 19 29.84 8.29 -6.32
CA VAL A 19 28.96 9.01 -7.25
C VAL A 19 28.60 8.15 -8.47
N GLY A 20 27.30 7.97 -8.69
CA GLY A 20 26.71 7.61 -9.98
C GLY A 20 25.50 8.50 -10.20
N VAL A 21 25.48 9.24 -11.31
CA VAL A 21 24.33 10.05 -11.75
C VAL A 21 23.19 9.07 -12.07
N ALA A 22 22.37 8.75 -11.08
CA ALA A 22 21.08 8.10 -11.28
C ALA A 22 20.04 9.21 -11.28
N ALA A 23 19.44 9.44 -12.45
CA ALA A 23 18.30 10.32 -12.63
C ALA A 23 17.33 10.16 -11.46
N THR A 24 17.00 11.29 -10.82
CA THR A 24 15.97 11.41 -9.80
C THR A 24 14.60 11.07 -10.41
N LEU A 25 14.30 9.80 -10.58
CA LEU A 25 12.91 9.34 -10.53
C LEU A 25 12.54 9.30 -9.05
N ALA A 26 12.25 10.47 -8.51
CA ALA A 26 11.50 10.58 -7.28
C ALA A 26 10.14 9.91 -7.53
N PHE A 27 10.05 8.61 -7.26
CA PHE A 27 8.79 7.96 -6.94
C PHE A 27 8.32 8.49 -5.58
N ALA A 28 8.02 9.79 -5.53
CA ALA A 28 7.23 10.37 -4.46
C ALA A 28 5.82 9.82 -4.64
N GLY A 29 5.48 8.75 -3.92
CA GLY A 29 4.08 8.34 -3.84
C GLY A 29 3.77 6.86 -3.72
N SER A 30 4.60 6.06 -3.05
CA SER A 30 4.12 4.81 -2.45
C SER A 30 5.01 4.39 -1.30
N ALA A 31 4.86 5.03 -0.14
CA ALA A 31 5.15 4.30 1.08
C ALA A 31 4.22 3.07 1.05
N GLN A 32 4.78 1.87 0.88
CA GLN A 32 4.06 0.63 1.16
C GLN A 32 3.74 0.69 2.65
N ALA A 33 2.49 0.97 3.01
CA ALA A 33 2.13 0.85 4.41
C ALA A 33 2.09 -0.66 4.70
N ALA A 34 2.75 -1.07 5.78
CA ALA A 34 2.71 -2.46 6.19
C ALA A 34 1.24 -2.86 6.43
N ALA A 35 0.84 -4.04 5.93
CA ALA A 35 -0.47 -4.61 6.20
C ALA A 35 -0.77 -4.57 7.70
N THR A 36 -1.90 -3.97 8.06
CA THR A 36 -2.32 -3.85 9.46
C THR A 36 -3.42 -4.87 9.74
N PRO A 37 -3.32 -5.69 10.80
CA PRO A 37 -4.34 -6.69 11.13
C PRO A 37 -5.75 -6.11 11.16
N GLN A 38 -6.71 -6.82 10.57
CA GLN A 38 -8.11 -6.43 10.41
C GLN A 38 -8.35 -5.19 9.53
N HIS A 39 -7.34 -4.71 8.81
CA HIS A 39 -7.49 -3.59 7.89
C HIS A 39 -7.25 -4.04 6.45
N LEU A 40 -8.10 -3.55 5.55
CA LEU A 40 -7.87 -3.56 4.12
C LEU A 40 -7.67 -2.10 3.68
N THR A 41 -6.48 -1.78 3.20
CA THR A 41 -6.21 -0.51 2.55
C THR A 41 -6.22 -0.70 1.05
N ILE A 42 -6.92 0.17 0.32
CA ILE A 42 -6.95 0.16 -1.14
C ILE A 42 -6.49 1.53 -1.61
N CYS A 43 -5.45 1.56 -2.42
CA CYS A 43 -4.89 2.76 -3.03
C CYS A 43 -5.11 2.73 -4.54
N SER A 44 -5.68 3.80 -5.09
CA SER A 44 -5.89 3.97 -6.53
C SER A 44 -4.56 3.93 -7.30
N GLY A 45 -4.64 3.72 -8.61
CA GLY A 45 -3.55 4.14 -9.49
C GLY A 45 -3.51 5.67 -9.59
N GLN A 46 -2.48 6.21 -10.25
CA GLN A 46 -2.34 7.67 -10.43
C GLN A 46 -3.51 8.28 -11.21
N ASP A 47 -4.05 7.54 -12.19
CA ASP A 47 -5.08 8.03 -13.11
C ASP A 47 -6.33 7.14 -13.18
N PHE A 48 -6.41 6.11 -12.34
CA PHE A 48 -7.53 5.17 -12.34
C PHE A 48 -7.94 4.76 -10.92
N PRO A 49 -9.25 4.64 -10.64
CA PRO A 49 -9.72 4.09 -9.39
C PRO A 49 -9.49 2.58 -9.33
N LEU A 50 -9.41 2.06 -8.13
CA LEU A 50 -9.49 0.62 -7.87
C LEU A 50 -10.79 0.30 -7.16
N ARG A 51 -11.39 -0.81 -7.55
CA ARG A 51 -12.55 -1.42 -6.91
C ARG A 51 -12.19 -2.83 -6.48
N VAL A 52 -12.39 -3.12 -5.21
CA VAL A 52 -12.21 -4.47 -4.65
C VAL A 52 -13.59 -5.03 -4.32
N THR A 53 -13.86 -6.26 -4.73
CA THR A 53 -15.11 -6.98 -4.45
C THR A 53 -14.81 -8.29 -3.72
N PHE A 54 -15.58 -8.58 -2.67
CA PHE A 54 -15.52 -9.81 -1.90
C PHE A 54 -16.76 -10.67 -2.21
N PRO A 55 -16.66 -11.67 -3.10
CA PRO A 55 -17.78 -12.57 -3.41
C PRO A 55 -18.29 -13.29 -2.15
N GLY A 56 -17.38 -13.70 -1.27
CA GLY A 56 -17.69 -14.39 0.00
C GLY A 56 -18.43 -13.55 1.05
N ARG A 57 -18.46 -12.22 0.91
CA ARG A 57 -19.15 -11.28 1.81
C ARG A 57 -20.41 -10.70 1.18
N GLY A 58 -21.18 -11.51 0.45
CA GLY A 58 -22.39 -11.05 -0.22
C GLY A 58 -22.12 -9.98 -1.29
N GLY A 59 -20.94 -10.01 -1.91
CA GLY A 59 -20.55 -9.03 -2.93
C GLY A 59 -20.10 -7.67 -2.37
N LEU A 60 -19.71 -7.59 -1.09
CA LEU A 60 -19.15 -6.37 -0.50
C LEU A 60 -18.11 -5.76 -1.44
N THR A 61 -18.32 -4.49 -1.79
CA THR A 61 -17.49 -3.77 -2.75
C THR A 61 -16.97 -2.48 -2.14
N ILE A 62 -15.68 -2.23 -2.28
CA ILE A 62 -14.98 -1.04 -1.77
C ILE A 62 -14.23 -0.41 -2.94
N THR A 63 -14.44 0.89 -3.17
CA THR A 63 -13.87 1.61 -4.32
C THR A 63 -13.12 2.85 -3.86
N THR A 64 -11.96 3.12 -4.47
CA THR A 64 -11.21 4.36 -4.25
C THR A 64 -11.75 5.50 -5.10
N GLY A 65 -11.54 6.73 -4.63
CA GLY A 65 -11.85 7.92 -5.43
C GLY A 65 -10.90 8.06 -6.63
N LYS A 66 -11.37 8.72 -7.69
CA LYS A 66 -10.51 9.15 -8.80
C LYS A 66 -10.19 10.64 -8.63
N VAL A 67 -8.91 10.95 -8.41
CA VAL A 67 -8.40 12.33 -8.46
C VAL A 67 -7.26 12.35 -9.49
N PRO A 68 -7.39 13.09 -10.60
CA PRO A 68 -6.37 13.12 -11.64
C PRO A 68 -4.98 13.45 -11.10
N GLY A 69 -3.96 12.68 -11.51
CA GLY A 69 -2.58 12.89 -11.08
C GLY A 69 -2.29 12.59 -9.60
N LYS A 70 -3.24 12.02 -8.84
CA LYS A 70 -3.08 11.77 -7.40
C LYS A 70 -3.58 10.39 -7.00
N VAL A 71 -2.74 9.65 -6.29
CA VAL A 71 -3.14 8.41 -5.61
C VAL A 71 -4.02 8.74 -4.41
N THR A 72 -5.20 8.11 -4.34
CA THR A 72 -6.09 8.17 -3.17
C THR A 72 -6.18 6.80 -2.51
N CYS A 73 -6.18 6.77 -1.18
CA CYS A 73 -6.30 5.54 -0.43
C CYS A 73 -7.52 5.58 0.49
N VAL A 74 -8.19 4.43 0.60
CA VAL A 74 -9.26 4.20 1.59
C VAL A 74 -8.89 3.00 2.43
N THR A 75 -9.17 3.05 3.72
CA THR A 75 -8.91 1.94 4.65
C THR A 75 -10.21 1.54 5.32
N HIS A 76 -10.52 0.26 5.23
CA HIS A 76 -11.70 -0.33 5.87
C HIS A 76 -11.26 -1.36 6.88
N ARG A 77 -11.92 -1.35 8.05
CA ARG A 77 -11.75 -2.42 9.03
C ARG A 77 -12.59 -3.61 8.59
N LEU A 78 -11.93 -4.69 8.20
CA LEU A 78 -12.56 -5.95 7.81
C LEU A 78 -12.17 -7.02 8.83
N ARG A 79 -13.17 -7.64 9.44
CA ARG A 79 -12.96 -8.79 10.33
C ARG A 79 -12.83 -10.07 9.50
N GLY A 80 -12.26 -11.11 10.11
CA GLY A 80 -12.10 -12.44 9.51
C GLY A 80 -10.76 -13.04 9.91
N THR A 81 -10.73 -14.34 10.16
CA THR A 81 -9.50 -15.07 10.55
C THR A 81 -9.04 -16.06 9.48
N THR A 82 -9.88 -16.32 8.48
CA THR A 82 -9.59 -17.22 7.38
C THR A 82 -9.10 -16.45 6.15
N ASN A 83 -8.43 -17.18 5.27
CA ASN A 83 -8.13 -16.70 3.93
C ASN A 83 -9.43 -16.56 3.14
N GLU A 84 -9.61 -15.42 2.48
CA GLU A 84 -10.75 -15.12 1.65
C GLU A 84 -10.29 -14.46 0.36
N GLN A 85 -10.83 -14.90 -0.78
CA GLN A 85 -10.54 -14.27 -2.06
C GLN A 85 -11.31 -12.95 -2.22
N PHE A 86 -10.64 -11.96 -2.81
CA PHE A 86 -11.27 -10.77 -3.35
C PHE A 86 -10.79 -10.53 -4.78
N ASP A 87 -11.63 -9.85 -5.55
CA ASP A 87 -11.38 -9.50 -6.94
C ASP A 87 -11.09 -8.00 -7.05
N VAL A 88 -10.20 -7.63 -7.95
CA VAL A 88 -9.74 -6.25 -8.18
C VAL A 88 -10.13 -5.82 -9.59
N TYR A 89 -10.71 -4.62 -9.68
CA TYR A 89 -11.19 -4.01 -10.91
C TYR A 89 -10.73 -2.56 -11.03
N THR A 90 -10.71 -2.05 -12.26
CA THR A 90 -10.68 -0.62 -12.58
C THR A 90 -11.80 -0.31 -13.57
N GLY A 91 -12.76 0.52 -13.15
CA GLY A 91 -14.05 0.60 -13.84
C GLY A 91 -14.67 -0.80 -13.96
N ASP A 92 -15.03 -1.21 -15.17
CA ASP A 92 -15.58 -2.55 -15.45
C ASP A 92 -14.52 -3.58 -15.85
N ARG A 93 -13.25 -3.19 -15.90
CA ARG A 93 -12.15 -4.08 -16.26
C ARG A 93 -11.68 -4.85 -15.03
N TYR A 94 -11.73 -6.17 -15.11
CA TYR A 94 -11.09 -7.07 -14.15
C TYR A 94 -9.57 -7.03 -14.29
N LEU A 95 -8.87 -6.89 -13.16
CA LEU A 95 -7.42 -6.84 -13.09
C LEU A 95 -6.81 -8.14 -12.54
N GLY A 96 -7.54 -8.85 -11.67
CA GLY A 96 -7.08 -10.06 -11.02
C GLY A 96 -7.75 -10.28 -9.66
N SER A 97 -7.36 -11.35 -8.97
CA SER A 97 -7.80 -11.65 -7.61
C SER A 97 -6.61 -11.76 -6.68
N ALA A 98 -6.86 -11.58 -5.38
CA ALA A 98 -5.90 -11.85 -4.33
C ALA A 98 -6.59 -12.38 -3.07
N ILE A 99 -5.80 -12.74 -2.07
CA ILE A 99 -6.29 -13.29 -0.80
C ILE A 99 -6.16 -12.24 0.29
N TYR A 100 -7.27 -12.00 0.99
CA TYR A 100 -7.32 -11.28 2.25
C TYR A 100 -7.28 -12.26 3.41
N ASN A 101 -6.48 -11.96 4.44
CA ASN A 101 -6.55 -12.62 5.73
C ASN A 101 -6.61 -11.54 6.82
N GLY A 102 -7.71 -11.48 7.57
CA GLY A 102 -7.91 -10.43 8.57
C GLY A 102 -7.00 -10.52 9.80
N GLN A 103 -6.24 -11.61 10.00
CA GLN A 103 -5.16 -11.63 10.99
C GLN A 103 -3.93 -10.84 10.54
N ARG A 104 -3.73 -10.71 9.22
CA ARG A 104 -2.59 -9.97 8.63
C ARG A 104 -3.00 -8.58 8.13
N GLY A 105 -4.24 -8.46 7.68
CA GLY A 105 -4.66 -7.34 6.84
C GLY A 105 -4.18 -7.51 5.39
N ALA A 106 -4.43 -6.50 4.58
CA ALA A 106 -3.83 -6.36 3.24
C ALA A 106 -3.83 -4.90 2.80
N GLU A 107 -2.86 -4.54 1.98
CA GLU A 107 -2.87 -3.33 1.16
C GLU A 107 -2.93 -3.71 -0.31
N VAL A 108 -3.87 -3.12 -1.06
CA VAL A 108 -4.01 -3.27 -2.51
C VAL A 108 -3.65 -1.94 -3.14
N ARG A 109 -2.69 -1.92 -4.07
CA ARG A 109 -2.21 -0.67 -4.67
C ARG A 109 -2.17 -0.75 -6.17
N GLY A 110 -2.78 0.24 -6.83
CA GLY A 110 -2.65 0.43 -8.28
C GLY A 110 -1.22 0.85 -8.63
N ILE A 111 -0.66 0.25 -9.67
CA ILE A 111 0.67 0.58 -10.20
C ILE A 111 0.52 1.13 -11.63
N PRO A 112 1.58 1.67 -12.28
CA PRO A 112 1.51 2.07 -13.67
C PRO A 112 1.05 0.94 -14.60
N GLY A 113 0.20 1.28 -15.56
CA GLY A 113 -0.63 0.31 -16.29
C GLY A 113 -1.88 -0.10 -15.49
N PRO A 114 -2.93 -0.64 -16.12
CA PRO A 114 -4.11 -1.12 -15.38
C PRO A 114 -3.77 -2.43 -14.64
N SER A 115 -2.97 -2.31 -13.57
CA SER A 115 -2.39 -3.40 -12.79
C SER A 115 -2.34 -3.03 -11.30
N PHE A 116 -2.15 -4.02 -10.44
CA PHE A 116 -2.05 -3.82 -8.99
C PHE A 116 -1.01 -4.73 -8.35
N VAL A 117 -0.63 -4.38 -7.12
CA VAL A 117 0.17 -5.22 -6.21
C VAL A 117 -0.55 -5.34 -4.87
N VAL A 118 -0.23 -6.40 -4.12
CA VAL A 118 -0.78 -6.64 -2.77
C VAL A 118 0.37 -6.88 -1.79
N SER A 119 0.26 -6.29 -0.60
CA SER A 119 1.21 -6.46 0.52
C SER A 119 0.51 -6.66 1.85
#